data_AF-A0A924V1F5-F1
#
_entry.id   AF-A0A924V1F5-F1
#
_cell.length_a   1.000
_cell.length_b   1.000
_cell.length_c   1.000
_cell.angle_alpha   90.00
_cell.angle_beta   90.00
_cell.angle_gamma   90.00
#
_symmetry.space_group_name_H-M   'P 1'
#
loop_
_entity.id
_entity.type
_entity.pdbx_description
1 polymer ?
#
loop_
_entity_poly.entity_id
_entity_poly.type
_entity_poly.pdbx_seq_one_letter_code
_entity_poly.pdbx_strand_id
1 'polypeptide(L)'
;MFDQLKEDIQAVFDRDPAARSALEVLLTYPGIHAVLLHRAAHKLWQHNLQGTARGVSMFNRFVTGIEIHPAAKIGRRLFIDHGMGVVIGETAEIGDDVTLYHGVTLGGTTWQKGKRHPTLEDGVVVGAGAKVLGPFVVGRNAKIGSNAVVTKAVPSEVTVVGNPARYIEKDVDKTITSQHHQILDYAHSIGFQPYATAPDLPDPVAEAFRVLLNHMQSTDKRIDKMCETVCQMNPKFCDEKNDPLKADDLGIIQDCQQAPLSD
;
A
#
# COMPACT_ATOMS: atom_id res chain seq x y z
N MET A 1 -7.91 20.34 24.42
CA MET A 1 -6.66 20.52 23.62
C MET A 1 -5.48 19.88 24.34
N PHE A 2 -5.27 20.16 25.63
CA PHE A 2 -4.26 19.45 26.43
C PHE A 2 -4.53 17.94 26.55
N ASP A 3 -5.77 17.53 26.81
CA ASP A 3 -6.09 16.10 26.90
C ASP A 3 -5.90 15.37 25.57
N GLN A 4 -6.26 16.02 24.46
CA GLN A 4 -6.01 15.50 23.12
C GLN A 4 -4.51 15.38 22.82
N LEU A 5 -3.69 16.35 23.23
CA LEU A 5 -2.23 16.25 23.05
C LEU A 5 -1.65 15.08 23.87
N LYS A 6 -2.13 14.85 25.08
CA LYS A 6 -1.73 13.67 25.87
C LYS A 6 -2.11 12.38 25.17
N GLU A 7 -3.33 12.30 24.62
CA GLU A 7 -3.78 11.16 23.83
C GLU A 7 -2.92 10.95 22.58
N ASP A 8 -2.56 12.01 21.86
CA ASP A 8 -1.73 11.91 20.65
C ASP A 8 -0.31 11.44 21.00
N ILE A 9 0.28 11.96 22.09
CA ILE A 9 1.61 11.50 22.56
C ILE A 9 1.54 10.04 22.99
N GLN A 10 0.49 9.62 23.70
CA GLN A 10 0.32 8.22 24.08
C GLN A 10 0.19 7.32 22.85
N ALA A 11 -0.55 7.76 21.83
CA ALA A 11 -0.69 7.01 20.58
C ALA A 11 0.65 6.80 19.85
N VAL A 12 1.60 7.73 19.98
CA VAL A 12 2.97 7.56 19.49
C VAL A 12 3.66 6.43 20.25
N PHE A 13 3.62 6.44 21.58
CA PHE A 13 4.24 5.38 22.39
C PHE A 13 3.66 3.99 22.14
N ASP A 14 2.35 3.91 21.88
CA ASP A 14 1.68 2.64 21.63
C ASP A 14 2.04 2.03 20.27
N ARG A 15 2.49 2.84 19.30
CA ARG A 15 2.67 2.45 17.89
C ARG A 15 4.09 2.57 17.38
N ASP A 16 4.94 3.38 18.01
CA ASP A 16 6.33 3.58 17.63
C ASP A 16 7.29 3.07 18.72
N PRO A 17 7.96 1.92 18.48
CA PRO A 17 8.97 1.39 19.38
C PRO A 17 10.19 2.31 19.59
N ALA A 18 10.43 3.29 18.70
CA ALA A 18 11.55 4.22 18.81
C ALA A 18 11.30 5.37 19.78
N ALA A 19 10.05 5.60 20.21
CA ALA A 19 9.69 6.67 21.12
C ALA A 19 10.19 6.37 22.55
N ARG A 20 11.14 7.17 23.06
CA ARG A 20 11.74 6.94 24.40
C ARG A 20 11.17 7.84 25.49
N SER A 21 10.78 9.08 25.17
CA SER A 21 10.28 10.05 26.16
C SER A 21 9.29 11.05 25.58
N ALA A 22 8.36 11.53 26.42
CA ALA A 22 7.29 12.43 25.95
C ALA A 22 7.83 13.78 25.48
N LEU A 23 8.94 14.24 26.08
CA LEU A 23 9.62 15.47 25.68
C LEU A 23 10.30 15.29 24.31
N GLU A 24 10.94 14.16 24.07
CA GLU A 24 11.50 13.82 22.76
C GLU A 24 10.40 13.78 21.70
N VAL A 25 9.29 13.09 21.97
CA VAL A 25 8.14 13.03 21.05
C VAL A 25 7.63 14.43 20.73
N LEU A 26 7.42 15.27 21.76
CA LEU A 26 6.92 16.62 21.57
C LEU A 26 7.89 17.52 20.80
N LEU A 27 9.20 17.31 20.90
CA LEU A 27 10.20 18.18 20.25
C LEU A 27 10.62 17.69 18.86
N THR A 28 10.57 16.38 18.61
CA THR A 28 11.21 15.78 17.42
C THR A 28 10.24 15.13 16.45
N TYR A 29 8.98 14.89 16.82
CA TYR A 29 8.03 14.21 15.95
C TYR A 29 7.24 15.22 15.09
N PRO A 30 7.50 15.29 13.77
CA PRO A 30 6.82 16.23 12.88
C PRO A 30 5.32 15.93 12.78
N GLY A 31 4.91 14.66 12.96
CA GLY A 31 3.50 14.27 12.99
C GLY A 31 2.70 14.98 14.09
N ILE A 32 3.26 15.06 15.31
CA ILE A 32 2.62 15.76 16.43
C ILE A 32 2.50 17.26 16.14
N HIS A 33 3.58 17.88 15.64
CA HIS A 33 3.56 19.29 15.26
C HIS A 33 2.52 19.58 14.19
N ALA A 34 2.42 18.70 13.18
CA ALA A 34 1.49 18.87 12.08
C ALA A 34 0.03 18.78 12.52
N VAL A 35 -0.31 17.83 13.40
CA VAL A 35 -1.66 17.70 13.96
C VAL A 35 -2.01 18.92 14.83
N LEU A 36 -1.08 19.41 15.64
CA LEU A 36 -1.30 20.61 16.48
C LEU A 36 -1.55 21.86 15.63
N LEU A 37 -0.70 22.12 14.64
CA LEU A 37 -0.84 23.26 13.73
C LEU A 37 -2.10 23.13 12.87
N HIS A 38 -2.44 21.93 12.40
CA HIS A 38 -3.70 21.69 11.71
C HIS A 38 -4.89 22.01 12.59
N ARG A 39 -4.93 21.57 13.85
CA ARG A 39 -6.06 21.89 14.76
C ARG A 39 -6.21 23.39 14.99
N ALA A 40 -5.11 24.15 15.05
CA ALA A 40 -5.15 25.61 15.08
C ALA A 40 -5.70 26.20 13.78
N ALA A 41 -5.20 25.74 12.62
CA ALA A 41 -5.68 26.15 11.30
C ALA A 41 -7.15 25.81 11.08
N HIS A 42 -7.60 24.63 11.52
CA HIS A 42 -8.98 24.16 11.43
C HIS A 42 -9.91 25.05 12.23
N LYS A 43 -9.54 25.43 13.47
CA LYS A 43 -10.32 26.41 14.25
C LYS A 43 -10.45 27.74 13.51
N LEU A 44 -9.36 28.29 13.00
CA LEU A 44 -9.39 29.53 12.21
C LEU A 44 -10.32 29.40 10.98
N TRP A 45 -10.28 28.24 10.31
CA TRP A 45 -11.15 27.93 9.19
C TRP A 45 -12.63 27.95 9.58
N GLN A 46 -13.00 27.35 10.71
CA GLN A 46 -14.38 27.35 11.24
C GLN A 46 -14.86 28.75 11.66
N HIS A 47 -13.95 29.66 12.03
CA HIS A 47 -14.24 31.06 12.34
C HIS A 47 -14.26 31.98 11.11
N ASN A 48 -14.34 31.42 9.89
CA ASN A 48 -14.32 32.15 8.61
C ASN A 48 -13.01 32.94 8.33
N LEU A 49 -11.93 32.66 9.05
CA LEU A 49 -10.60 33.26 8.81
C LEU A 49 -9.78 32.41 7.81
N GLN A 50 -10.36 32.15 6.64
CA GLN A 50 -9.84 31.17 5.67
C GLN A 50 -8.44 31.52 5.16
N GLY A 51 -8.16 32.80 4.90
CA GLY A 51 -6.83 33.25 4.45
C GLY A 51 -5.74 32.95 5.48
N THR A 52 -6.00 33.28 6.76
CA THR A 52 -5.07 33.00 7.86
C THR A 52 -4.93 31.50 8.09
N ALA A 53 -6.03 30.74 8.03
CA ALA A 53 -6.00 29.29 8.13
C ALA A 53 -5.12 28.64 7.05
N ARG A 54 -5.20 29.13 5.80
CA ARG A 54 -4.31 28.70 4.70
C ARG A 54 -2.85 29.08 4.97
N GLY A 55 -2.60 30.28 5.49
CA GLY A 55 -1.25 30.70 5.91
C GLY A 55 -0.63 29.75 6.95
N VAL A 56 -1.40 29.38 7.98
CA VAL A 56 -0.95 28.42 9.02
C VAL A 56 -0.72 27.03 8.42
N SER A 57 -1.59 26.57 7.51
CA SER A 57 -1.41 25.29 6.81
C SER A 57 -0.15 25.27 5.93
N MET A 58 0.17 26.37 5.25
CA MET A 58 1.41 26.49 4.48
C MET A 58 2.66 26.52 5.38
N PHE A 59 2.58 27.24 6.50
CA PHE A 59 3.65 27.22 7.50
C PHE A 59 3.86 25.81 8.07
N ASN A 60 2.76 25.09 8.36
CA ASN A 60 2.80 23.71 8.80
C ASN A 60 3.55 22.81 7.80
N ARG A 61 3.19 22.90 6.51
CA ARG A 61 3.89 22.18 5.44
C ARG A 61 5.37 22.54 5.38
N PHE A 62 5.71 23.82 5.53
CA PHE A 62 7.10 24.28 5.46
C PHE A 62 7.97 23.69 6.57
N VAL A 63 7.47 23.65 7.81
CA VAL A 63 8.26 23.18 8.97
C VAL A 63 8.22 21.67 9.17
N THR A 64 7.14 20.98 8.75
CA THR A 64 6.97 19.53 9.00
C THR A 64 7.10 18.66 7.74
N GLY A 65 6.98 19.23 6.54
CA GLY A 65 6.86 18.47 5.30
C GLY A 65 5.49 17.78 5.10
N ILE A 66 4.54 17.98 6.03
CA ILE A 66 3.19 17.41 5.99
C ILE A 66 2.19 18.49 5.54
N GLU A 67 1.48 18.22 4.44
CA GLU A 67 0.43 19.12 3.94
C GLU A 67 -0.94 18.65 4.43
N ILE A 68 -1.59 19.45 5.28
CA ILE A 68 -2.97 19.20 5.74
C ILE A 68 -3.82 20.42 5.43
N HIS A 69 -4.84 20.24 4.61
CA HIS A 69 -5.79 21.31 4.32
C HIS A 69 -6.57 21.71 5.60
N PRO A 70 -6.78 23.01 5.89
CA PRO A 70 -7.46 23.43 7.12
C PRO A 70 -8.88 22.88 7.26
N ALA A 71 -9.60 22.70 6.16
CA ALA A 71 -10.97 22.16 6.16
C ALA A 71 -11.08 20.65 6.40
N ALA A 72 -9.96 19.90 6.30
CA ALA A 72 -9.98 18.46 6.55
C ALA A 72 -10.47 18.18 7.98
N LYS A 73 -11.26 17.11 8.15
CA LYS A 73 -11.74 16.69 9.47
C LYS A 73 -10.88 15.55 9.96
N ILE A 74 -10.31 15.72 11.14
CA ILE A 74 -9.41 14.75 11.76
C ILE A 74 -9.93 14.41 13.15
N GLY A 75 -10.06 13.10 13.40
CA GLY A 75 -10.41 12.54 14.70
C GLY A 75 -9.28 12.64 15.72
N ARG A 76 -9.33 11.74 16.70
CA ARG A 76 -8.39 11.67 17.84
C ARG A 76 -7.29 10.65 17.54
N ARG A 77 -6.09 10.85 18.12
CA ARG A 77 -5.00 9.87 18.06
C ARG A 77 -4.58 9.50 16.63
N LEU A 78 -4.66 10.47 15.71
CA LEU A 78 -4.06 10.35 14.38
C LEU A 78 -2.55 10.25 14.56
N PHE A 79 -1.98 9.13 14.15
CA PHE A 79 -0.54 8.92 14.16
C PHE A 79 0.02 9.10 12.75
N ILE A 80 0.92 10.07 12.60
CA ILE A 80 1.64 10.31 11.34
C ILE A 80 3.10 9.98 11.57
N ASP A 81 3.54 8.85 11.04
CA ASP A 81 4.90 8.35 11.21
C ASP A 81 5.82 8.79 10.07
N HIS A 82 7.01 9.29 10.44
CA HIS A 82 8.00 9.99 9.60
C HIS A 82 7.49 11.27 8.90
N GLY A 83 6.26 11.26 8.39
CA GLY A 83 5.48 12.43 7.97
C GLY A 83 5.85 13.06 6.62
N MET A 84 7.09 12.97 6.18
CA MET A 84 7.54 13.66 4.96
C MET A 84 6.67 13.30 3.74
N GLY A 85 6.13 14.31 3.06
CA GLY A 85 5.35 14.12 1.84
C GLY A 85 3.94 13.57 2.05
N VAL A 86 3.42 13.56 3.28
CA VAL A 86 2.01 13.28 3.54
C VAL A 86 1.14 14.45 3.04
N VAL A 87 0.08 14.15 2.30
CA VAL A 87 -0.84 15.13 1.72
C VAL A 87 -2.29 14.76 2.04
N ILE A 88 -2.99 15.62 2.77
CA ILE A 88 -4.39 15.44 3.19
C ILE A 88 -5.22 16.58 2.61
N GLY A 89 -6.11 16.23 1.68
CA GLY A 89 -6.90 17.22 0.94
C GLY A 89 -8.12 17.79 1.68
N GLU A 90 -8.74 18.81 1.08
CA GLU A 90 -9.76 19.68 1.70
C GLU A 90 -10.94 18.93 2.32
N THR A 91 -11.49 17.96 1.61
CA THR A 91 -12.71 17.26 2.02
C THR A 91 -12.44 15.88 2.60
N ALA A 92 -11.18 15.63 2.99
CA ALA A 92 -10.79 14.38 3.64
C ALA A 92 -11.40 14.33 5.05
N GLU A 93 -11.85 13.14 5.43
CA GLU A 93 -12.37 12.88 6.77
C GLU A 93 -11.60 11.68 7.31
N ILE A 94 -10.99 11.84 8.47
CA ILE A 94 -10.14 10.83 9.11
C ILE A 94 -10.73 10.53 10.49
N GLY A 95 -11.04 9.27 10.75
CA GLY A 95 -11.55 8.78 12.02
C GLY A 95 -10.51 8.77 13.13
N ASP A 96 -10.83 8.08 14.22
CA ASP A 96 -9.96 7.93 15.37
C ASP A 96 -8.91 6.82 15.13
N ASP A 97 -7.75 6.91 15.78
CA ASP A 97 -6.73 5.85 15.77
C ASP A 97 -6.16 5.46 14.40
N VAL A 98 -6.31 6.35 13.41
CA VAL A 98 -5.74 6.17 12.08
C VAL A 98 -4.22 6.36 12.10
N THR A 99 -3.52 5.54 11.33
CA THR A 99 -2.05 5.64 11.13
C THR A 99 -1.73 5.93 9.67
N LEU A 100 -0.94 6.98 9.42
CA LEU A 100 -0.43 7.34 8.09
C LEU A 100 1.11 7.34 8.12
N TYR A 101 1.74 6.63 7.20
CA TYR A 101 3.18 6.72 7.01
C TYR A 101 3.56 7.85 6.03
N HIS A 102 4.86 8.14 5.90
CA HIS A 102 5.38 9.13 4.96
C HIS A 102 4.91 8.89 3.51
N GLY A 103 4.82 9.95 2.72
CA GLY A 103 4.46 9.90 1.29
C GLY A 103 3.00 9.52 0.98
N VAL A 104 2.16 9.37 2.00
CA VAL A 104 0.73 9.06 1.82
C VAL A 104 -0.02 10.24 1.21
N THR A 105 -0.93 9.98 0.27
CA THR A 105 -1.82 11.02 -0.28
C THR A 105 -3.29 10.61 -0.13
N LEU A 106 -4.06 11.47 0.53
CA LEU A 106 -5.53 11.43 0.55
C LEU A 106 -6.04 12.48 -0.43
N GLY A 107 -6.14 12.07 -1.70
CA GLY A 107 -6.29 12.96 -2.86
C GLY A 107 -7.68 12.96 -3.48
N GLY A 108 -7.95 14.02 -4.25
CA GLY A 108 -9.17 14.14 -5.04
C GLY A 108 -9.00 13.59 -6.46
N THR A 109 -10.10 13.14 -7.07
CA THR A 109 -10.14 12.65 -8.47
C THR A 109 -10.88 13.57 -9.43
N THR A 110 -11.49 14.65 -8.94
CA THR A 110 -12.34 15.56 -9.72
C THR A 110 -12.00 17.03 -9.44
N TRP A 111 -12.19 17.87 -10.45
CA TRP A 111 -12.07 19.32 -10.39
C TRP A 111 -13.33 20.01 -9.83
N GLN A 112 -14.42 19.26 -9.65
CA GLN A 112 -15.67 19.80 -9.15
C GLN A 112 -15.59 20.15 -7.66
N LYS A 113 -16.27 21.23 -7.29
CA LYS A 113 -16.47 21.60 -5.89
C LYS A 113 -17.37 20.55 -5.22
N GLY A 114 -16.99 20.11 -4.01
CA GLY A 114 -17.72 19.08 -3.26
C GLY A 114 -16.81 18.04 -2.60
N LYS A 115 -17.43 16.99 -2.04
CA LYS A 115 -16.72 15.82 -1.49
C LYS A 115 -15.99 15.11 -2.62
N ARG A 116 -14.66 15.04 -2.51
CA ARG A 116 -13.77 14.48 -3.53
C ARG A 116 -12.57 13.72 -2.98
N HIS A 117 -12.28 13.89 -1.70
CA HIS A 117 -11.22 13.20 -0.97
C HIS A 117 -11.83 12.04 -0.15
N PRO A 118 -11.02 11.05 0.24
CA PRO A 118 -11.52 9.86 0.93
C PRO A 118 -12.01 10.15 2.34
N THR A 119 -12.78 9.20 2.87
CA THR A 119 -13.09 9.07 4.29
C THR A 119 -12.40 7.82 4.82
N LEU A 120 -11.53 7.97 5.82
CA LEU A 120 -10.93 6.85 6.55
C LEU A 120 -11.68 6.66 7.85
N GLU A 121 -12.22 5.47 8.09
CA GLU A 121 -12.82 5.12 9.38
C GLU A 121 -11.76 4.82 10.45
N ASP A 122 -12.22 4.49 11.66
CA ASP A 122 -11.35 4.29 12.81
C ASP A 122 -10.34 3.15 12.60
N GLY A 123 -9.12 3.32 13.11
CA GLY A 123 -8.09 2.29 13.11
C GLY A 123 -7.49 1.94 11.74
N VAL A 124 -7.84 2.67 10.69
CA VAL A 124 -7.25 2.46 9.35
C VAL A 124 -5.74 2.70 9.38
N VAL A 125 -4.98 1.82 8.72
CA VAL A 125 -3.54 1.97 8.55
C VAL A 125 -3.21 2.15 7.08
N VAL A 126 -2.50 3.23 6.74
CA VAL A 126 -2.12 3.56 5.38
C VAL A 126 -0.60 3.54 5.24
N GLY A 127 -0.09 2.51 4.55
CA GLY A 127 1.33 2.25 4.35
C GLY A 127 2.06 3.35 3.58
N ALA A 128 3.39 3.34 3.69
CA ALA A 128 4.26 4.38 3.13
C ALA A 128 4.03 4.55 1.62
N GLY A 129 3.95 5.80 1.17
CA GLY A 129 3.81 6.13 -0.25
C GLY A 129 2.45 5.81 -0.88
N ALA A 130 1.47 5.26 -0.13
CA ALA A 130 0.18 4.89 -0.69
C ALA A 130 -0.64 6.11 -1.15
N LYS A 131 -1.47 5.91 -2.18
CA LYS A 131 -2.34 6.94 -2.77
C LYS A 131 -3.80 6.50 -2.67
N VAL A 132 -4.61 7.21 -1.88
CA VAL A 132 -6.05 6.96 -1.73
C VAL A 132 -6.79 8.10 -2.40
N LEU A 133 -7.39 7.82 -3.56
CA LEU A 133 -7.85 8.83 -4.51
C LEU A 133 -9.35 8.73 -4.76
N GLY A 134 -10.12 9.68 -4.23
CA GLY A 134 -11.54 9.82 -4.52
C GLY A 134 -12.45 9.83 -3.29
N PRO A 135 -13.74 10.17 -3.45
CA PRO A 135 -14.69 10.33 -2.36
C PRO A 135 -15.35 9.02 -1.91
N PHE A 136 -14.56 8.05 -1.48
CA PHE A 136 -15.07 6.78 -0.95
C PHE A 136 -14.58 6.52 0.47
N VAL A 137 -15.20 5.53 1.10
CA VAL A 137 -14.87 5.10 2.46
C VAL A 137 -13.83 3.97 2.43
N VAL A 138 -12.83 4.10 3.29
CA VAL A 138 -11.94 3.01 3.71
C VAL A 138 -12.41 2.57 5.09
N GLY A 139 -12.93 1.36 5.16
CA GLY A 139 -13.62 0.83 6.34
C GLY A 139 -12.70 0.63 7.54
N ARG A 140 -13.32 0.56 8.71
CA ARG A 140 -12.65 0.41 10.02
C ARG A 140 -11.58 -0.69 10.00
N ASN A 141 -10.41 -0.38 10.58
CA ASN A 141 -9.26 -1.30 10.69
C ASN A 141 -8.75 -1.87 9.36
N ALA A 142 -9.16 -1.32 8.21
CA ALA A 142 -8.59 -1.71 6.93
C ALA A 142 -7.12 -1.29 6.84
N LYS A 143 -6.34 -2.06 6.09
CA LYS A 143 -4.90 -1.84 5.89
C LYS A 143 -4.63 -1.60 4.42
N ILE A 144 -4.00 -0.48 4.11
CA ILE A 144 -3.56 -0.15 2.76
C ILE A 144 -2.05 -0.37 2.71
N GLY A 145 -1.60 -1.23 1.80
CA GLY A 145 -0.20 -1.54 1.61
C GLY A 145 0.62 -0.35 1.12
N SER A 146 1.93 -0.42 1.37
CA SER A 146 2.87 0.58 0.89
C SER A 146 2.84 0.71 -0.64
N ASN A 147 2.92 1.94 -1.14
CA ASN A 147 2.80 2.30 -2.56
C ASN A 147 1.52 1.83 -3.27
N ALA A 148 0.50 1.36 -2.54
CA ALA A 148 -0.76 0.96 -3.14
C ALA A 148 -1.51 2.18 -3.70
N VAL A 149 -2.21 2.01 -4.82
CA VAL A 149 -3.06 3.04 -5.42
C VAL A 149 -4.52 2.61 -5.32
N VAL A 150 -5.22 3.16 -4.33
CA VAL A 150 -6.60 2.82 -3.99
C VAL A 150 -7.54 3.81 -4.66
N THR A 151 -8.41 3.30 -5.53
CA THR A 151 -9.38 4.10 -6.30
C THR A 151 -10.84 3.67 -6.08
N LYS A 152 -11.06 2.72 -5.16
CA LYS A 152 -12.38 2.17 -4.81
C LYS A 152 -12.49 1.98 -3.31
N ALA A 153 -13.72 1.93 -2.81
CA ALA A 153 -14.01 1.65 -1.40
C ALA A 153 -13.35 0.35 -0.93
N VAL A 154 -12.90 0.35 0.32
CA VAL A 154 -12.25 -0.80 0.96
C VAL A 154 -13.11 -1.22 2.16
N PRO A 155 -13.57 -2.48 2.26
CA PRO A 155 -14.32 -2.96 3.42
C PRO A 155 -13.47 -2.95 4.69
N SER A 156 -14.14 -2.96 5.85
CA SER A 156 -13.49 -3.07 7.16
C SER A 156 -12.68 -4.35 7.31
N GLU A 157 -11.61 -4.31 8.11
CA GLU A 157 -10.73 -5.46 8.43
C GLU A 157 -10.02 -6.11 7.23
N VAL A 158 -10.06 -5.48 6.05
CA VAL A 158 -9.43 -6.01 4.83
C VAL A 158 -8.10 -5.33 4.56
N THR A 159 -7.15 -6.08 3.99
CA THR A 159 -5.89 -5.54 3.48
C THR A 159 -5.92 -5.43 1.95
N VAL A 160 -5.51 -4.27 1.42
CA VAL A 160 -5.38 -4.03 -0.02
C VAL A 160 -3.95 -3.62 -0.38
N VAL A 161 -3.41 -4.14 -1.48
CA VAL A 161 -2.04 -3.85 -1.97
C VAL A 161 -2.02 -3.65 -3.49
N GLY A 162 -0.94 -3.06 -3.99
CA GLY A 162 -0.67 -2.97 -5.43
C GLY A 162 -1.21 -1.70 -6.10
N ASN A 163 -0.88 -1.56 -7.39
CA ASN A 163 -1.33 -0.47 -8.24
C ASN A 163 -1.89 -1.03 -9.56
N PRO A 164 -3.22 -0.96 -9.80
CA PRO A 164 -4.27 -0.51 -8.87
C PRO A 164 -4.49 -1.51 -7.72
N ALA A 165 -4.91 -1.01 -6.56
CA ALA A 165 -5.05 -1.83 -5.36
C ALA A 165 -6.07 -2.97 -5.50
N ARG A 166 -5.76 -4.12 -4.92
CA ARG A 166 -6.60 -5.33 -4.90
C ARG A 166 -6.65 -5.91 -3.49
N TYR A 167 -7.74 -6.60 -3.18
CA TYR A 167 -7.87 -7.35 -1.94
C TYR A 167 -6.84 -8.47 -1.89
N ILE A 168 -6.28 -8.69 -0.71
CA ILE A 168 -5.56 -9.92 -0.41
C ILE A 168 -6.59 -10.85 0.21
N GLU A 169 -6.97 -11.90 -0.52
CA GLU A 169 -7.69 -13.01 0.09
C GLU A 169 -6.72 -13.70 1.05
N LYS A 170 -7.11 -13.85 2.32
CA LYS A 170 -6.41 -14.75 3.23
C LYS A 170 -6.73 -16.16 2.75
N ASP A 171 -5.82 -16.77 2.01
CA ASP A 171 -5.96 -18.14 1.54
C ASP A 171 -6.01 -19.06 2.78
N VAL A 172 -7.22 -19.44 3.18
CA VAL A 172 -7.45 -20.51 4.14
C VAL A 172 -7.64 -21.78 3.32
N ASP A 173 -6.57 -22.24 2.65
CA ASP A 173 -6.57 -23.58 2.08
C ASP A 173 -5.24 -24.32 2.31
N LYS A 174 -5.33 -25.34 3.17
CA LYS A 174 -4.22 -26.05 3.83
C LYS A 174 -3.57 -27.14 2.96
N THR A 175 -3.25 -26.87 1.69
CA THR A 175 -2.84 -27.97 0.78
C THR A 175 -1.55 -27.77 -0.02
N ILE A 176 -0.72 -26.76 0.30
CA ILE A 176 0.58 -26.54 -0.37
C ILE A 176 1.71 -26.55 0.67
N THR A 177 1.97 -27.70 1.30
CA THR A 177 2.85 -27.81 2.49
C THR A 177 4.12 -28.64 2.26
N SER A 178 4.98 -28.28 1.30
CA SER A 178 6.34 -28.85 1.32
C SER A 178 7.45 -27.95 0.78
N GLN A 179 7.17 -27.04 -0.16
CA GLN A 179 8.18 -26.10 -0.65
C GLN A 179 8.10 -24.70 -0.01
N HIS A 180 6.95 -24.31 0.54
CA HIS A 180 6.76 -23.00 1.17
C HIS A 180 7.51 -22.79 2.50
N HIS A 181 7.80 -23.86 3.24
CA HIS A 181 8.46 -23.73 4.56
C HIS A 181 9.90 -23.21 4.46
N GLN A 182 10.64 -23.52 3.39
CA GLN A 182 12.05 -23.15 3.27
C GLN A 182 12.25 -21.64 2.99
N ILE A 183 11.29 -20.98 2.35
CA ILE A 183 11.35 -19.54 2.06
C ILE A 183 11.03 -18.72 3.33
N LEU A 184 10.10 -19.22 4.15
CA LEU A 184 9.67 -18.58 5.40
C LEU A 184 10.74 -18.63 6.49
N ASP A 185 11.47 -19.76 6.61
CA ASP A 185 12.56 -19.91 7.57
C ASP A 185 13.71 -18.93 7.29
N TYR A 186 13.98 -18.64 6.02
CA TYR A 186 14.98 -17.65 5.62
C TYR A 186 14.53 -16.22 5.97
N ALA A 187 13.29 -15.83 5.69
CA ALA A 187 12.76 -14.51 6.04
C ALA A 187 12.66 -14.27 7.56
N HIS A 188 12.37 -15.31 8.35
CA HIS A 188 12.40 -15.24 9.81
C HIS A 188 13.81 -15.10 10.37
N SER A 189 14.83 -15.64 9.70
CA SER A 189 16.22 -15.55 10.16
C SER A 189 16.84 -14.14 10.08
N ILE A 190 16.25 -13.26 9.27
CA ILE A 190 16.70 -11.86 9.04
C ILE A 190 15.87 -10.80 9.78
N GLY A 191 14.85 -11.20 10.55
CA GLY A 191 14.09 -10.30 11.44
C GLY A 191 13.36 -9.14 10.74
N PHE A 192 13.17 -9.21 9.43
CA PHE A 192 12.58 -8.14 8.63
C PHE A 192 11.18 -8.54 8.13
N GLN A 193 10.14 -7.93 8.71
CA GLN A 193 8.78 -7.97 8.18
C GLN A 193 8.49 -6.63 7.49
N PRO A 194 8.25 -6.60 6.16
CA PRO A 194 7.83 -5.38 5.49
C PRO A 194 6.48 -4.93 6.05
N TYR A 195 6.37 -3.65 6.44
CA TYR A 195 5.12 -3.11 6.93
C TYR A 195 4.01 -3.27 5.88
N ALA A 196 2.90 -3.89 6.30
CA ALA A 196 1.67 -4.09 5.53
C ALA A 196 1.67 -5.19 4.43
N THR A 197 2.53 -6.21 4.53
CA THR A 197 2.34 -7.47 3.78
C THR A 197 2.12 -8.65 4.73
N ALA A 198 1.14 -9.51 4.44
CA ALA A 198 1.00 -10.78 5.14
C ALA A 198 2.09 -11.77 4.67
N PRO A 199 2.56 -12.69 5.52
CA PRO A 199 3.65 -13.64 5.22
C PRO A 199 3.37 -14.59 4.05
N ASP A 200 2.10 -14.82 3.70
CA ASP A 200 1.67 -15.78 2.66
C ASP A 200 1.21 -15.09 1.36
N LEU A 201 1.93 -14.08 0.87
CA LEU A 201 1.51 -13.33 -0.33
C LEU A 201 2.14 -13.90 -1.62
N PRO A 202 1.44 -14.74 -2.41
CA PRO A 202 1.86 -15.03 -3.78
C PRO A 202 1.65 -13.78 -4.66
N ASP A 203 2.66 -13.41 -5.43
CA ASP A 203 2.55 -12.35 -6.43
C ASP A 203 1.46 -12.72 -7.46
N PRO A 204 0.39 -11.92 -7.62
CA PRO A 204 -0.70 -12.22 -8.55
C PRO A 204 -0.22 -12.32 -10.01
N VAL A 205 0.88 -11.63 -10.36
CA VAL A 205 1.50 -11.72 -11.68
C VAL A 205 2.23 -13.06 -11.81
N ALA A 206 3.03 -13.44 -10.82
CA ALA A 206 3.71 -14.74 -10.79
C ALA A 206 2.71 -15.91 -10.85
N GLU A 207 1.58 -15.80 -10.14
CA GLU A 207 0.53 -16.81 -10.13
C GLU A 207 -0.18 -16.93 -11.49
N ALA A 208 -0.45 -15.80 -12.16
CA ALA A 208 -0.98 -15.80 -13.52
C ALA A 208 -0.01 -16.47 -14.52
N PHE A 209 1.30 -16.19 -14.42
CA PHE A 209 2.31 -16.86 -15.24
C PHE A 209 2.37 -18.35 -14.96
N ARG A 210 2.26 -18.78 -13.70
CA ARG A 210 2.21 -20.20 -13.32
C ARG A 210 1.04 -20.94 -13.98
N VAL A 211 -0.16 -20.34 -13.97
CA VAL A 211 -1.35 -20.92 -14.62
C VAL A 211 -1.17 -21.01 -16.14
N LEU A 212 -0.61 -19.97 -16.77
CA LEU A 212 -0.32 -19.97 -18.21
C LEU A 212 0.70 -21.04 -18.61
N LEU A 213 1.79 -21.18 -17.85
CA LEU A 213 2.82 -22.19 -18.10
C LEU A 213 2.26 -23.61 -17.98
N ASN A 214 1.43 -23.88 -16.97
CA ASN A 214 0.77 -25.18 -16.82
C ASN A 214 -0.17 -25.48 -18.00
N HIS A 215 -0.91 -24.48 -18.49
CA HIS A 215 -1.77 -24.64 -19.66
C HIS A 215 -0.96 -24.90 -20.94
N MET A 216 0.17 -24.20 -21.12
CA MET A 216 1.07 -24.40 -22.26
C MET A 216 1.63 -25.83 -22.26
N GLN A 217 2.16 -26.31 -21.13
CA GLN A 217 2.65 -27.68 -21.01
C GLN A 217 1.56 -28.74 -21.26
N SER A 218 0.31 -28.47 -20.82
CA SER A 218 -0.81 -29.37 -21.13
C SER A 218 -1.17 -29.36 -22.60
N THR A 219 -1.01 -28.22 -23.28
CA THR A 219 -1.27 -28.07 -24.71
C THR A 219 -0.18 -28.78 -25.52
N ASP A 220 1.09 -28.61 -25.15
CA ASP A 220 2.23 -29.29 -25.78
C ASP A 220 2.08 -30.81 -25.70
N LYS A 221 1.78 -31.35 -24.52
CA LYS A 221 1.51 -32.79 -24.35
C LYS A 221 0.38 -33.31 -25.25
N ARG A 222 -0.63 -32.48 -25.51
CA ARG A 222 -1.77 -32.84 -26.36
C ARG A 222 -1.39 -32.78 -27.84
N ILE A 223 -0.56 -31.81 -28.23
CA ILE A 223 0.02 -31.70 -29.56
C ILE A 223 0.95 -32.89 -29.83
N ASP A 224 1.84 -33.23 -28.91
CA ASP A 224 2.75 -34.38 -29.03
C ASP A 224 1.97 -35.68 -29.27
N LYS A 225 0.91 -35.92 -28.49
CA LYS A 225 0.04 -37.10 -28.65
C LYS A 225 -0.69 -37.11 -29.99
N MET A 226 -1.07 -35.93 -30.51
CA MET A 226 -1.66 -35.79 -31.83
C MET A 226 -0.63 -36.09 -32.92
N CYS A 227 0.59 -35.55 -32.80
CA CYS A 227 1.70 -35.82 -33.71
C CYS A 227 2.08 -37.31 -33.73
N GLU A 228 2.12 -37.98 -32.58
CA GLU A 228 2.32 -39.45 -32.49
C GLU A 228 1.25 -40.22 -33.27
N THR A 229 -0.02 -39.82 -33.13
CA THR A 229 -1.15 -40.45 -33.82
C THR A 229 -1.10 -40.20 -35.33
N VAL A 230 -0.74 -39.00 -35.76
CA VAL A 230 -0.59 -38.63 -37.19
C VAL A 230 0.62 -39.34 -37.81
N CYS A 231 1.71 -39.48 -37.07
CA CYS A 231 2.89 -40.25 -37.45
C CYS A 231 2.58 -41.73 -37.76
N GLN A 232 1.64 -42.33 -37.02
CA GLN A 232 1.17 -43.69 -37.30
C GLN A 232 0.41 -43.80 -38.64
N MET A 233 -0.20 -42.71 -39.12
CA MET A 233 -0.94 -42.66 -40.38
C MET A 233 -0.08 -42.21 -41.56
N ASN A 234 0.90 -41.33 -41.34
CA ASN A 234 1.82 -40.83 -42.36
C ASN A 234 3.26 -40.73 -41.79
N PRO A 235 4.14 -41.68 -42.11
CA PRO A 235 5.50 -41.75 -41.57
C PRO A 235 6.39 -40.54 -41.91
N LYS A 236 6.05 -39.76 -42.93
CA LYS A 236 6.82 -38.57 -43.35
C LYS A 236 6.58 -37.34 -42.47
N PHE A 237 5.58 -37.36 -41.60
CA PHE A 237 5.25 -36.24 -40.70
C PHE A 237 6.17 -36.17 -39.47
N CYS A 238 6.95 -37.21 -39.19
CA CYS A 238 7.74 -37.33 -37.97
C CYS A 238 9.07 -36.55 -37.97
N ASP A 239 9.43 -35.95 -39.10
CA ASP A 239 10.71 -35.25 -39.27
C ASP A 239 10.65 -33.78 -38.82
N GLU A 240 9.46 -33.22 -38.54
CA GLU A 240 9.29 -31.86 -38.04
C GLU A 240 9.06 -31.88 -36.51
N LYS A 241 10.14 -31.72 -35.74
CA LYS A 241 10.04 -31.49 -34.28
C LYS A 241 10.04 -29.98 -34.00
N ASN A 242 9.16 -29.55 -33.11
CA ASN A 242 9.29 -28.24 -32.48
C ASN A 242 10.43 -28.29 -31.47
N ASP A 243 11.29 -27.29 -31.47
CA ASP A 243 12.32 -27.15 -30.45
C ASP A 243 11.66 -26.86 -29.10
N PRO A 244 12.02 -27.59 -28.02
CA PRO A 244 11.52 -27.28 -26.69
C PRO A 244 12.08 -25.93 -26.24
N LEU A 245 11.28 -25.19 -25.43
CA LEU A 245 11.74 -24.00 -24.73
C LEU A 245 13.00 -24.32 -23.91
N LYS A 246 14.12 -23.70 -24.24
CA LYS A 246 15.39 -23.85 -23.52
C LYS A 246 15.49 -22.79 -22.42
N ALA A 247 16.26 -23.09 -21.38
CA ALA A 247 16.54 -22.13 -20.32
C ALA A 247 17.18 -20.83 -20.85
N ASP A 248 17.96 -20.93 -21.93
CA ASP A 248 18.61 -19.79 -22.60
C ASP A 248 17.61 -18.85 -23.28
N ASP A 249 16.43 -19.35 -23.69
CA ASP A 249 15.36 -18.53 -24.29
C ASP A 249 14.71 -17.59 -23.26
N LEU A 250 14.89 -17.86 -21.96
CA LEU A 250 14.45 -17.02 -20.84
C LEU A 250 15.54 -16.03 -20.36
N GLY A 251 16.73 -16.06 -20.97
CA GLY A 251 17.87 -15.21 -20.61
C GLY A 251 17.59 -13.70 -20.70
N ILE A 252 16.63 -13.30 -21.54
CA ILE A 252 16.17 -11.90 -21.66
C ILE A 252 15.67 -11.35 -20.31
N ILE A 253 15.15 -12.20 -19.43
CA ILE A 253 14.66 -11.81 -18.09
C ILE A 253 15.83 -11.49 -17.14
N GLN A 254 16.95 -12.21 -17.27
CA GLN A 254 18.17 -11.96 -16.48
C GLN A 254 18.85 -10.65 -16.88
N ASP A 255 18.83 -10.31 -18.17
CA ASP A 255 19.38 -9.04 -18.67
C ASP A 255 18.60 -7.82 -18.12
N CYS A 256 17.29 -7.95 -17.91
CA CYS A 256 16.47 -6.91 -17.27
C CYS A 256 16.75 -6.73 -15.77
N GLN A 257 17.23 -7.76 -15.06
CA GLN A 257 17.61 -7.66 -13.64
C GLN A 257 19.01 -7.09 -13.43
N GLN A 258 19.86 -7.15 -14.46
CA GLN A 258 21.25 -6.65 -14.42
C GLN A 258 21.44 -5.29 -15.08
N ALA A 259 20.39 -4.69 -15.65
CA ALA A 259 20.46 -3.33 -16.16
C ALA A 259 20.83 -2.39 -15.00
N PRO A 260 22.00 -1.70 -15.05
CA PRO A 260 22.32 -0.72 -14.03
C PRO A 260 21.24 0.35 -14.07
N LEU A 261 20.66 0.65 -12.91
CA LEU A 261 19.87 1.85 -12.72
C LEU A 261 20.79 3.01 -13.12
N SER A 262 20.57 3.57 -14.31
CA SER A 262 21.25 4.77 -14.75
C SER A 262 20.92 5.88 -13.75
N ASP A 263 21.97 6.43 -13.12
CA ASP A 263 21.95 7.50 -12.11
C ASP A 263 21.02 8.68 -12.46
#